data_AF-A0A2S9RYW2-F1
#
_entry.id   AF-A0A2S9RYW2-F1
#
_cell.length_a   1.000
_cell.length_b   1.000
_cell.length_c   1.000
_cell.angle_alpha   90.00
_cell.angle_beta   90.00
_cell.angle_gamma   90.00
#
_symmetry.space_group_name_H-M   'P 1'
#
loop_
_entity.id
_entity.type
_entity.pdbx_description
1 polymer ?
#
loop_
_entity_poly.entity_id
_entity_poly.type
_entity_poly.pdbx_seq_one_letter_code
_entity_poly.pdbx_strand_id
1 'polypeptide(L)'
;MNNFITLGDESEAAAYNSVALGASSLANRPNTVSVDEGDYNLYRQITNVADGVYDFDAVNSAEVLQLRQEVVMMHSQQAETDKKLYKQAEMESELKQLRRELLELKKALKK
;
A
#
# COMPACT_ATOMS: atom_id res chain seq x y z
N MET A 1 18.76 35.69 5.84
CA MET A 1 19.62 34.77 6.59
C MET A 1 19.24 33.37 6.17
N ASN A 2 20.21 32.52 5.83
CA ASN A 2 19.93 31.11 5.60
C ASN A 2 19.69 30.47 6.98
N ASN A 3 18.49 29.96 7.22
CA ASN A 3 18.18 29.18 8.43
C ASN A 3 18.54 27.74 8.13
N PHE A 4 19.67 27.22 8.63
CA PHE A 4 19.98 25.80 8.47
C PHE A 4 20.73 25.28 9.69
N ILE A 5 20.68 23.96 9.88
CA ILE A 5 21.40 23.26 10.95
C ILE A 5 22.23 22.14 10.34
N THR A 6 23.48 22.03 10.78
CA THR A 6 24.35 20.90 10.47
C THR A 6 24.77 20.23 11.76
N LEU A 7 24.67 18.90 11.82
CA LEU A 7 25.09 18.10 12.97
C LEU A 7 25.80 16.84 12.50
N GLY A 8 27.13 16.91 12.36
CA GLY A 8 27.95 15.79 11.92
C GLY A 8 29.21 16.27 11.20
N ASP A 9 30.27 15.48 11.29
CA ASP A 9 31.50 15.74 10.53
C ASP A 9 31.21 15.72 9.03
N GLU A 10 31.77 16.67 8.28
CA GLU A 10 31.54 16.81 6.83
C GLU A 10 30.04 16.90 6.40
N SER A 11 29.12 17.25 7.33
CA SER A 11 27.70 17.45 6.97
C SER A 11 27.45 18.82 6.33
N GLU A 12 26.55 18.86 5.35
CA GLU A 12 26.23 20.06 4.58
C GLU A 12 24.72 20.30 4.48
N ALA A 13 24.26 21.46 4.96
CA ALA A 13 22.89 21.93 4.76
C ALA A 13 22.88 23.06 3.71
N ALA A 14 22.76 22.67 2.44
CA ALA A 14 22.88 23.57 1.29
C ALA A 14 21.61 24.38 0.97
N ALA A 15 20.44 23.94 1.47
CA ALA A 15 19.14 24.55 1.16
C ALA A 15 18.58 25.43 2.29
N TYR A 16 17.64 26.31 1.93
CA TYR A 16 16.95 27.17 2.90
C TYR A 16 16.08 26.36 3.86
N ASN A 17 16.16 26.64 5.16
CA ASN A 17 15.38 25.98 6.21
C ASN A 17 15.58 24.47 6.25
N SER A 18 16.80 23.99 6.03
CA SER A 18 17.13 22.56 6.02
C SER A 18 18.02 22.13 7.19
N VAL A 19 18.02 20.83 7.48
CA VAL A 19 18.85 20.20 8.51
C VAL A 19 19.60 19.02 7.92
N ALA A 20 20.92 18.99 8.05
CA ALA A 20 21.74 17.82 7.76
C ALA A 20 22.14 17.13 9.08
N LEU A 21 21.74 15.87 9.26
CA LEU A 21 21.86 15.13 10.51
C LEU A 21 22.67 13.83 10.33
N GLY A 22 23.92 13.86 10.77
CA GLY A 22 24.88 12.77 10.71
C GLY A 22 26.12 13.12 9.89
N ALA A 23 27.21 12.37 10.09
CA ALA A 23 28.44 12.58 9.34
C ALA A 23 28.20 12.43 7.82
N SER A 24 28.77 13.31 7.02
CA SER A 24 28.62 13.32 5.55
C SER A 24 27.16 13.47 5.08
N SER A 25 26.21 13.90 5.92
CA SER A 25 24.84 14.12 5.45
C SER A 25 24.69 15.38 4.60
N LEU A 26 23.86 15.32 3.55
CA LEU A 26 23.58 16.41 2.63
C LEU A 26 22.09 16.76 2.62
N ALA A 27 21.73 17.98 3.02
CA ALA A 27 20.37 18.51 2.97
C ALA A 27 20.22 19.59 1.88
N ASN A 28 20.00 19.14 0.64
CA ASN A 28 19.93 19.96 -0.57
C ASN A 28 18.50 20.36 -1.01
N ARG A 29 17.48 20.06 -0.20
CA ARG A 29 16.08 20.46 -0.43
C ARG A 29 15.59 21.45 0.64
N PRO A 30 14.83 22.50 0.29
CA PRO A 30 14.31 23.43 1.29
C PRO A 30 13.28 22.76 2.22
N ASN A 31 13.24 23.16 3.49
CA ASN A 31 12.31 22.64 4.50
C ASN A 31 12.39 21.11 4.72
N THR A 32 13.59 20.52 4.66
CA THR A 32 13.79 19.08 4.90
C THR A 32 14.86 18.80 5.94
N VAL A 33 14.73 17.66 6.61
CA VAL A 33 15.81 17.03 7.38
C VAL A 33 16.38 15.89 6.54
N SER A 34 17.68 15.91 6.25
CA SER A 34 18.39 14.79 5.63
C SER A 34 19.19 14.02 6.68
N VAL A 35 19.15 12.70 6.60
CA VAL A 35 19.94 11.77 7.42
C VAL A 35 20.94 10.96 6.59
N ASP A 36 21.09 11.31 5.31
CA ASP A 36 21.92 10.64 4.31
C ASP A 36 22.74 11.66 3.50
N GLU A 37 23.61 11.18 2.63
CA GLU A 37 24.49 11.98 1.76
C GLU A 37 23.83 12.35 0.41
N GLY A 38 22.54 12.06 0.21
CA GLY A 38 21.79 12.39 -1.01
C GLY A 38 22.04 11.49 -2.22
N ASP A 39 23.26 10.96 -2.45
CA ASP A 39 23.58 10.16 -3.65
C ASP A 39 24.48 8.92 -3.44
N TYR A 40 25.08 8.75 -2.25
CA TYR A 40 26.15 7.76 -2.04
C TYR A 40 25.77 6.54 -1.19
N ASN A 41 24.59 5.93 -1.38
CA ASN A 41 24.16 4.68 -0.68
C ASN A 41 24.33 4.67 0.86
N LEU A 42 24.62 5.82 1.48
CA LEU A 42 24.87 5.96 2.91
C LEU A 42 23.55 6.37 3.57
N TYR A 43 22.66 5.40 3.69
CA TYR A 43 21.37 5.59 4.34
C TYR A 43 21.47 5.25 5.82
N ARG A 44 20.93 6.13 6.66
CA ARG A 44 20.72 5.84 8.08
C ARG A 44 19.30 5.37 8.30
N GLN A 45 19.16 4.34 9.12
CA GLN A 45 17.84 3.96 9.65
C GLN A 45 17.45 4.94 10.75
N ILE A 46 16.16 5.28 10.80
CA ILE A 46 15.53 5.97 11.93
C ILE A 46 14.85 4.89 12.77
N THR A 47 15.38 4.60 13.94
CA THR A 47 14.94 3.48 14.79
C THR A 47 14.17 3.97 16.01
N ASN A 48 13.38 3.07 16.62
CA ASN A 48 12.53 3.35 17.78
C ASN A 48 11.45 4.43 17.52
N VAL A 49 10.93 4.46 16.29
CA VAL A 49 9.78 5.32 15.93
C VAL A 49 8.50 4.63 16.41
N ALA A 50 7.75 5.29 17.29
CA ALA A 50 6.42 4.84 17.71
C ALA A 50 5.41 4.91 16.55
N ASP A 51 4.25 4.30 16.73
CA ASP A 51 3.16 4.38 15.75
C ASP A 51 2.67 5.83 15.60
N GLY A 52 2.32 6.22 14.37
CA GLY A 52 1.79 7.54 14.09
C GLY A 52 0.37 7.71 14.65
N VAL A 53 0.04 8.89 15.18
CA VAL A 53 -1.28 9.21 15.74
C VAL A 53 -1.98 10.31 14.95
N TYR A 54 -1.21 11.26 14.41
CA TYR A 54 -1.71 12.39 13.62
C TYR A 54 -1.26 12.31 12.16
N ASP A 55 -1.96 13.05 11.30
CA ASP A 55 -1.76 13.04 9.83
C ASP A 55 -0.33 13.30 9.35
N PHE A 56 0.50 13.95 10.17
CA PHE A 56 1.88 14.32 9.83
C PHE A 56 2.94 13.59 10.66
N ASP A 57 2.55 12.54 11.40
CA ASP A 57 3.50 11.70 12.11
C ASP A 57 4.24 10.77 11.14
N ALA A 58 5.46 10.37 11.50
CA ALA A 58 6.21 9.39 10.74
C ALA A 58 5.59 7.99 10.91
N VAL A 59 5.46 7.27 9.80
CA VAL A 59 4.97 5.88 9.79
C VAL A 59 6.15 4.93 9.99
N ASN A 60 6.00 3.96 10.90
CA ASN A 60 7.03 2.94 11.14
C ASN A 60 6.79 1.65 10.31
N SER A 61 7.73 0.69 10.41
CA SER A 61 7.65 -0.55 9.62
C SER A 61 6.54 -1.50 10.06
N ALA A 62 6.11 -1.47 11.32
CA ALA A 62 5.03 -2.32 11.82
C ALA A 62 3.69 -1.93 11.19
N GLU A 63 3.40 -0.63 11.10
CA GLU A 63 2.20 -0.10 10.42
C GLU A 63 2.16 -0.50 8.94
N VAL A 64 3.30 -0.42 8.23
CA VAL A 64 3.40 -0.85 6.83
C VAL A 64 3.18 -2.37 6.69
N LEU A 65 3.69 -3.18 7.61
CA LEU A 65 3.48 -4.63 7.60
C LEU A 65 2.02 -4.99 7.86
N GLN A 66 1.34 -4.28 8.76
CA GLN A 66 -0.09 -4.45 9.01
C GLN A 66 -0.91 -4.16 7.75
N LEU A 67 -0.65 -3.03 7.08
CA LEU A 67 -1.31 -2.68 5.82
C LEU A 67 -1.06 -3.73 4.73
N ARG A 68 0.17 -4.26 4.62
CA ARG A 68 0.49 -5.33 3.66
C ARG A 68 -0.31 -6.61 3.96
N GLN A 69 -0.45 -6.98 5.23
CA GLN A 69 -1.25 -8.14 5.62
C GLN A 69 -2.72 -7.94 5.25
N GLU A 70 -3.27 -6.75 5.48
CA GLU A 70 -4.64 -6.42 5.08
C GLU A 70 -4.84 -6.57 3.56
N VAL A 71 -3.91 -6.07 2.75
CA VAL A 71 -3.95 -6.23 1.28
C VAL A 71 -3.93 -7.69 0.84
N VAL A 72 -3.08 -8.52 1.48
CA VAL A 72 -3.05 -9.97 1.19
C VAL A 72 -4.38 -10.63 1.52
N MET A 73 -5.01 -10.25 2.64
CA MET A 73 -6.32 -10.76 3.03
C MET A 73 -7.43 -10.30 2.08
N MET A 74 -7.38 -9.06 1.58
CA MET A 74 -8.32 -8.59 0.55
C MET A 74 -8.18 -9.39 -0.74
N HIS A 75 -6.95 -9.72 -1.18
CA HIS A 75 -6.74 -10.53 -2.38
C HIS A 75 -7.25 -11.97 -2.23
N SER A 76 -7.13 -12.58 -1.05
CA SER A 76 -7.68 -13.92 -0.83
C SER A 76 -9.21 -13.93 -0.88
N GLN A 77 -9.86 -12.91 -0.28
CA GLN A 77 -11.30 -12.74 -0.37
C GLN A 77 -11.76 -12.53 -1.83
N GLN A 78 -11.04 -11.73 -2.61
CA GLN A 78 -11.34 -11.51 -4.02
C GLN A 78 -11.30 -12.83 -4.82
N ALA A 79 -10.30 -13.67 -4.59
CA ALA A 79 -10.20 -14.96 -5.26
C ALA A 79 -11.36 -15.91 -4.91
N GLU A 80 -11.89 -15.83 -3.69
CA GLU A 80 -13.07 -16.58 -3.28
C GLU A 80 -14.35 -16.06 -3.92
N THR A 81 -14.50 -14.73 -4.02
CA THR A 81 -15.66 -14.13 -4.69
C THR A 81 -15.69 -14.47 -6.17
N ASP A 82 -14.53 -14.51 -6.84
CA ASP A 82 -14.44 -14.88 -8.24
C ASP A 82 -14.87 -16.35 -8.45
N LYS A 83 -14.45 -17.27 -7.57
CA LYS A 83 -14.90 -18.68 -7.59
C LYS A 83 -16.41 -18.80 -7.40
N LYS A 84 -17.01 -18.00 -6.51
CA LYS A 84 -18.46 -17.99 -6.29
C LYS A 84 -19.20 -17.50 -7.53
N LEU A 85 -18.67 -16.46 -8.20
CA LEU A 85 -19.24 -15.93 -9.43
C LEU A 85 -19.25 -16.98 -10.56
N TYR A 86 -18.17 -17.73 -10.74
CA TYR A 86 -18.12 -18.81 -11.72
C TYR A 86 -19.18 -19.90 -11.45
N LYS A 87 -19.29 -20.35 -10.20
CA LYS A 87 -20.32 -21.33 -9.80
C LYS A 87 -21.74 -20.79 -10.00
N GLN A 88 -21.95 -19.51 -9.75
CA GLN A 88 -23.24 -18.87 -9.99
C GLN A 88 -23.58 -18.87 -11.50
N ALA A 89 -22.62 -18.53 -12.36
CA ALA A 89 -22.83 -18.53 -13.81
C ALA A 89 -23.17 -19.93 -14.36
N GLU A 90 -22.53 -20.98 -13.82
CA GLU A 90 -22.84 -22.38 -14.14
C GLU A 90 -24.29 -22.74 -13.73
N MET A 91 -24.65 -22.43 -12.48
CA MET A 91 -25.99 -22.67 -11.95
C MET A 91 -27.08 -21.93 -12.75
N GLU A 92 -26.81 -20.70 -13.21
CA GLU A 92 -27.72 -19.94 -14.06
C GLU A 92 -27.94 -20.60 -15.43
N SER A 93 -26.89 -21.19 -16.00
CA SER A 93 -26.99 -21.95 -17.25
C SER A 93 -27.85 -23.20 -17.09
N GLU A 94 -27.60 -23.98 -16.03
CA GLU A 94 -28.39 -25.18 -15.71
C GLU A 94 -29.87 -24.83 -15.51
N LEU A 95 -30.15 -23.77 -14.75
CA LEU A 95 -31.51 -23.32 -14.49
C LEU A 95 -32.23 -22.85 -15.76
N LYS A 96 -31.48 -22.24 -16.70
CA LYS A 96 -32.01 -21.85 -18.01
C LYS A 96 -32.32 -23.08 -18.87
N GLN A 97 -31.50 -24.12 -18.82
CA GLN A 97 -31.76 -25.38 -19.52
C GLN A 97 -33.00 -26.09 -18.95
N LEU A 98 -33.07 -26.26 -17.62
CA LEU A 98 -34.22 -26.84 -16.93
C LEU A 98 -35.53 -26.13 -17.28
N ARG A 99 -35.52 -24.79 -17.35
CA ARG A 99 -36.70 -24.00 -17.77
C ARG A 99 -37.15 -24.32 -19.19
N ARG A 100 -36.22 -24.57 -20.12
CA ARG A 100 -36.55 -24.96 -21.51
C ARG A 100 -37.15 -26.37 -21.55
N GLU A 101 -36.55 -27.34 -20.88
CA GLU A 101 -37.05 -28.72 -20.84
C GLU A 101 -38.44 -28.81 -20.23
N LEU A 102 -38.68 -28.08 -19.15
CA LEU A 102 -39.98 -28.01 -18.50
C LEU A 102 -41.06 -27.38 -19.40
N LEU A 103 -40.67 -26.42 -20.25
CA LEU A 103 -41.58 -25.85 -21.25
C LEU A 103 -41.97 -26.88 -22.31
N GLU A 104 -41.02 -27.66 -22.81
CA GLU A 104 -41.28 -28.72 -23.80
C GLU A 104 -42.15 -29.84 -23.21
N LEU A 105 -41.88 -30.28 -21.98
CA LEU A 105 -42.73 -31.25 -21.27
C LEU A 105 -44.17 -30.74 -21.11
N LYS A 106 -44.35 -29.47 -20.74
CA LYS A 106 -45.68 -28.85 -20.62
C LYS A 106 -46.42 -28.79 -21.95
N LYS A 107 -45.74 -28.59 -23.08
CA LYS A 107 -46.35 -28.64 -24.41
C LYS A 107 -46.78 -30.07 -24.77
N ALA A 108 -45.93 -31.05 -24.45
CA ALA A 108 -46.22 -32.46 -24.71
C ALA A 108 -47.45 -32.97 -23.92
N LEU A 109 -47.61 -32.54 -22.66
CA LEU A 109 -48.74 -32.91 -21.79
C LEU A 109 -50.08 -32.23 -22.15
N LYS A 110 -50.06 -31.18 -22.97
CA LYS A 110 -51.25 -30.46 -23.43
C LYS A 110 -51.80 -30.98 -24.77
N LYS A 111 -51.16 -31.98 -25.37
CA LYS A 111 -51.66 -32.73 -26.53
C LYS A 111 -52.36 -34.01 -26.06
#